data_AF-A0A2X1PWU8-F1
#
_entry.id   AF-A0A2X1PWU8-F1
#
_cell.length_a   1.000
_cell.length_b   1.000
_cell.length_c   1.000
_cell.angle_alpha   90.00
_cell.angle_beta   90.00
_cell.angle_gamma   90.00
#
_symmetry.space_group_name_H-M   'P 1'
#
loop_
_entity.id
_entity.type
_entity.pdbx_description
1 polymer ?
#
loop_
_entity_poly.entity_id
_entity_poly.type
_entity_poly.pdbx_seq_one_letter_code
_entity_poly.pdbx_strand_id
1 'polypeptide(L)'
;MIPKWRQLNVFEGEMVQRGDVISDGAETPHDILRLRGVRAVTEYIVNEVQDVYRLQGVKINDKHIEVIVRQMLRKAVITKAYDSEFLEGEQVEVARVKIVNRQREAEGKPPVEFERELLGITKASLATESFISAASFQETTRVLTEAAVAGKRDELRGLKENVIVGRLIPAGTGFAYQSKSSQNIA
;
A
#
# COMPACT_ATOMS: atom_id res chain seq x y z
N MET A 1 -8.49 24.81 10.28
CA MET A 1 -8.05 26.09 10.85
C MET A 1 -6.54 26.10 10.92
N ILE A 2 -5.89 27.13 10.37
CA ILE A 2 -4.43 27.31 10.51
C ILE A 2 -4.18 28.07 11.83
N PRO A 3 -3.29 27.59 12.72
CA PRO A 3 -2.96 28.29 13.95
C PRO A 3 -2.32 29.67 13.68
N LYS A 4 -2.67 30.67 14.50
CA LYS A 4 -2.19 32.07 14.33
C LYS A 4 -0.67 32.25 14.42
N TRP A 5 0.06 31.28 14.97
CA TRP A 5 1.52 31.34 15.12
C TRP A 5 2.29 30.83 13.90
N ARG A 6 1.62 30.22 12.90
CA ARG A 6 2.26 29.83 11.65
C ARG A 6 2.38 31.03 10.72
N GLN A 7 3.60 31.30 10.24
CA GLN A 7 3.81 32.24 9.15
C GLN A 7 3.29 31.65 7.83
N LEU A 8 2.58 32.48 7.07
CA LEU A 8 2.04 32.13 5.76
C LEU A 8 2.97 32.69 4.68
N ASN A 9 3.24 31.86 3.67
CA ASN A 9 4.10 32.22 2.54
C ASN A 9 3.32 32.78 1.35
N VAL A 10 2.01 32.94 1.51
CA VAL A 10 1.07 33.37 0.47
C VAL A 10 0.37 34.65 0.89
N PHE A 11 0.07 35.50 -0.09
CA PHE A 11 -0.64 36.76 0.14
C PHE A 11 -2.15 36.61 -0.01
N GLU A 12 -2.89 37.48 0.66
CA GLU A 12 -4.34 37.56 0.48
C GLU A 12 -4.66 37.99 -0.97
N GLY A 13 -5.45 37.16 -1.67
CA GLY A 13 -5.77 37.37 -3.09
C GLY A 13 -4.83 36.65 -4.07
N GLU A 14 -3.79 35.97 -3.61
CA GLU A 14 -2.92 35.15 -4.44
C GLU A 14 -3.65 33.86 -4.91
N MET A 15 -3.49 33.50 -6.19
CA MET A 15 -4.03 32.25 -6.71
C MET A 15 -3.06 31.10 -6.42
N VAL A 16 -3.51 30.16 -5.60
CA VAL A 16 -2.76 28.93 -5.26
C VAL A 16 -3.36 27.71 -5.95
N GLN A 17 -2.52 26.75 -6.29
CA GLN A 17 -2.90 25.46 -6.84
C GLN A 17 -2.97 24.39 -5.75
N ARG A 18 -3.68 23.30 -6.04
CA ARG A 18 -3.75 22.14 -5.13
C ARG A 18 -2.35 21.55 -4.96
N GLY A 19 -1.83 21.58 -3.73
CA GLY A 19 -0.52 21.03 -3.39
C GLY A 19 0.57 22.06 -3.13
N ASP A 20 0.25 23.36 -3.27
CA ASP A 20 1.17 24.45 -2.94
C ASP A 20 1.40 24.55 -1.43
N VAL A 21 2.63 24.93 -1.06
CA VAL A 21 3.03 25.10 0.34
C VAL A 21 2.58 26.46 0.82
N ILE A 22 1.55 26.46 1.67
CA ILE A 22 0.94 27.69 2.22
C ILE A 22 1.73 28.23 3.42
N SER A 23 2.46 27.37 4.12
CA SER A 23 3.17 27.70 5.35
C SER A 23 4.37 26.79 5.55
N ASP A 24 5.44 27.35 6.10
CA ASP A 24 6.68 26.61 6.38
C ASP A 24 6.47 25.47 7.39
N GLY A 25 7.31 24.45 7.24
CA GLY A 25 7.38 23.29 8.12
C GLY A 25 7.69 22.01 7.37
N ALA A 26 7.91 20.93 8.12
CA ALA A 26 8.08 19.60 7.54
C ALA A 26 6.79 19.18 6.82
N GLU A 27 6.92 18.79 5.55
CA GLU A 27 5.82 18.23 4.79
C GLU A 27 5.44 16.85 5.34
N THR A 28 4.15 16.54 5.42
CA THR A 28 3.72 15.21 5.85
C THR A 28 3.59 14.29 4.63
N PRO A 29 4.13 13.06 4.65
CA PRO A 29 3.96 12.11 3.54
C PRO A 29 2.50 11.85 3.17
N HIS A 30 1.59 11.91 4.14
CA HIS A 30 0.16 11.76 3.93
C HIS A 30 -0.43 12.91 3.12
N ASP A 31 -0.05 14.16 3.40
CA ASP A 31 -0.49 15.31 2.62
C ASP A 31 0.11 15.31 1.22
N ILE A 32 1.39 14.94 1.08
CA ILE A 32 2.03 14.79 -0.24
C ILE A 32 1.26 13.77 -1.09
N LEU A 33 0.93 12.60 -0.52
CA LEU A 33 0.17 11.58 -1.25
C LEU A 33 -1.21 12.10 -1.67
N ARG A 34 -1.93 12.76 -0.77
CA ARG A 34 -3.29 13.25 -1.03
C ARG A 34 -3.32 14.41 -2.03
N LEU A 35 -2.31 15.27 -2.03
CA LEU A 35 -2.30 16.50 -2.83
C LEU A 35 -1.52 16.36 -4.13
N ARG A 36 -0.34 15.72 -4.10
CA ARG A 36 0.61 15.60 -5.21
C ARG A 36 0.70 14.17 -5.79
N GLY A 37 0.15 13.18 -5.10
CA GLY A 37 0.03 11.80 -5.58
C GLY A 37 1.21 10.89 -5.25
N VAL A 38 1.13 9.65 -5.78
CA VAL A 38 2.06 8.55 -5.45
C VAL A 38 3.51 8.86 -5.79
N ARG A 39 3.75 9.45 -6.97
CA ARG A 39 5.12 9.72 -7.42
C ARG A 39 5.83 10.70 -6.48
N ALA A 40 5.15 11.79 -6.13
CA ALA A 40 5.70 12.81 -5.23
C ALA A 40 6.03 12.25 -3.85
N VAL A 41 5.16 11.42 -3.26
CA VAL A 41 5.45 10.82 -1.94
C VAL A 41 6.57 9.78 -2.02
N THR A 42 6.68 9.03 -3.12
CA THR A 42 7.79 8.09 -3.30
C THR A 42 9.12 8.83 -3.44
N GLU A 43 9.19 9.86 -4.27
CA GLU A 43 10.39 10.70 -4.42
C GLU A 43 10.79 11.34 -3.08
N TYR A 44 9.82 11.88 -2.34
CA TYR A 44 10.04 12.44 -1.01
C TYR A 44 10.67 11.41 -0.05
N ILE A 45 10.05 10.22 0.11
CA ILE A 45 10.55 9.20 1.04
C ILE A 45 11.93 8.69 0.61
N VAL A 46 12.16 8.47 -0.69
CA VAL A 46 13.44 7.98 -1.20
C VAL A 46 14.55 8.98 -0.92
N ASN A 47 14.32 10.28 -1.17
CA ASN A 47 15.31 11.32 -0.91
C ASN A 47 15.64 11.45 0.58
N GLU A 48 14.63 11.54 1.45
CA GLU A 48 14.81 11.65 2.89
C GLU A 48 15.61 10.46 3.47
N VAL A 49 15.29 9.24 3.04
CA VAL A 49 16.01 8.04 3.47
C VAL A 49 17.43 8.05 2.90
N GLN A 50 17.61 8.43 1.64
CA GLN A 50 18.95 8.46 1.03
C GLN A 50 19.88 9.48 1.66
N ASP A 51 19.37 10.65 2.05
CA ASP A 51 20.21 11.68 2.64
C ASP A 51 20.79 11.23 3.99
N VAL A 52 20.04 10.44 4.76
CA VAL A 52 20.57 9.78 5.97
C VAL A 52 21.66 8.76 5.66
N TYR A 53 21.47 7.91 4.64
CA TYR A 53 22.48 6.92 4.24
C TYR A 53 23.75 7.58 3.69
N ARG A 54 23.58 8.61 2.85
CA ARG A 54 24.68 9.42 2.30
C ARG A 54 25.47 10.11 3.40
N LEU A 55 24.78 10.67 4.41
CA LEU A 55 25.41 11.30 5.57
C LEU A 55 26.32 10.31 6.33
N GLN A 56 25.95 9.03 6.38
CA GLN A 56 26.75 7.97 6.99
C GLN A 56 27.78 7.35 6.03
N GLY A 57 27.88 7.84 4.79
CA GLY A 57 28.79 7.32 3.78
C GLY A 57 28.41 5.95 3.21
N VAL A 58 27.19 5.48 3.47
CA VAL A 58 26.70 4.17 3.02
C VAL A 58 25.98 4.32 1.68
N LYS A 59 26.40 3.52 0.69
CA LYS A 59 25.76 3.49 -0.63
C LYS A 59 24.66 2.44 -0.66
N ILE A 60 23.43 2.86 -0.95
CA ILE A 60 22.28 1.98 -1.23
C ILE A 60 21.64 2.40 -2.55
N ASN A 61 21.09 1.44 -3.29
CA ASN A 61 20.36 1.73 -4.53
C ASN A 61 18.89 2.07 -4.22
N ASP A 62 18.38 3.14 -4.83
CA ASP A 62 17.02 3.66 -4.64
C ASP A 62 15.94 2.59 -4.88
N LYS A 63 16.20 1.65 -5.79
CA LYS A 63 15.30 0.52 -6.08
C LYS A 63 14.90 -0.28 -4.83
N HIS A 64 15.79 -0.40 -3.85
CA HIS A 64 15.46 -1.11 -2.61
C HIS A 64 14.43 -0.35 -1.77
N ILE A 65 14.57 0.97 -1.70
CA ILE A 65 13.66 1.84 -0.96
C ILE A 65 12.31 1.92 -1.68
N GLU A 66 12.32 2.07 -3.01
CA GLU A 66 11.10 2.08 -3.82
C GLU A 66 10.26 0.82 -3.65
N VAL A 67 10.89 -0.36 -3.59
CA VAL A 67 10.19 -1.63 -3.37
C VAL A 67 9.50 -1.66 -2.00
N ILE A 68 10.11 -1.07 -0.97
CA ILE A 68 9.51 -0.94 0.37
C ILE A 68 8.35 0.06 0.34
N VAL A 69 8.54 1.24 -0.25
CA VAL A 69 7.49 2.26 -0.38
C VAL A 69 6.29 1.73 -1.16
N ARG A 70 6.53 0.90 -2.18
CA ARG A 70 5.47 0.20 -2.90
C ARG A 70 4.62 -0.68 -1.97
N GLN A 71 5.22 -1.36 -0.99
CA GLN A 71 4.47 -2.16 0.00
C GLN A 71 3.64 -1.26 0.94
N MET A 72 4.16 -0.09 1.31
CA MET A 72 3.47 0.88 2.16
C MET A 72 2.21 1.48 1.48
N LEU A 73 2.17 1.48 0.14
CA LEU A 73 1.08 2.05 -0.69
C LEU A 73 0.14 1.00 -1.31
N ARG A 74 0.09 -0.21 -0.75
CA ARG A 74 -0.74 -1.33 -1.28
C ARG A 74 -2.23 -1.18 -0.99
N LYS A 75 -2.61 -0.40 0.01
CA LYS A 75 -4.00 -0.24 0.44
C LYS A 75 -4.60 1.06 -0.10
N ALA A 76 -5.91 1.02 -0.27
CA ALA A 76 -6.73 2.16 -0.63
C ALA A 76 -8.05 2.12 0.13
N VAL A 77 -8.63 3.29 0.37
CA VAL A 77 -9.96 3.46 0.92
C VAL A 77 -10.91 3.78 -0.22
N ILE A 78 -12.02 3.07 -0.29
CA ILE A 78 -13.06 3.33 -1.30
C ILE A 78 -13.79 4.62 -0.98
N THR A 79 -13.84 5.54 -1.93
CA THR A 79 -14.59 6.81 -1.80
C THR A 79 -15.98 6.70 -2.38
N LYS A 80 -16.12 6.07 -3.55
CA LYS A 80 -17.42 5.77 -4.16
C LYS A 80 -17.43 4.35 -4.69
N ALA A 81 -18.29 3.53 -4.09
CA ALA A 81 -18.42 2.13 -4.46
C ALA A 81 -19.30 1.91 -5.70
N TYR A 82 -20.28 2.79 -5.94
CA TYR A 82 -21.35 2.55 -6.91
C TYR A 82 -22.00 1.17 -6.69
N ASP A 83 -22.47 0.53 -7.77
CA ASP A 83 -23.01 -0.83 -7.76
C ASP A 83 -21.90 -1.91 -7.81
N SER A 84 -20.89 -1.80 -6.94
CA SER A 84 -19.78 -2.77 -6.85
C SER A 84 -19.86 -3.61 -5.58
N GLU A 85 -18.96 -4.59 -5.46
CA GLU A 85 -18.87 -5.46 -4.27
C GLU A 85 -18.26 -4.76 -3.04
N PHE A 86 -17.75 -3.55 -3.18
CA PHE A 86 -17.07 -2.84 -2.10
C PHE A 86 -18.02 -1.95 -1.30
N LEU A 87 -17.62 -1.62 -0.07
CA LEU A 87 -18.30 -0.63 0.75
C LEU A 87 -17.54 0.69 0.76
N GLU A 88 -18.25 1.81 0.79
CA GLU A 88 -17.63 3.13 0.96
C GLU A 88 -16.97 3.23 2.34
N GLY A 89 -15.74 3.73 2.37
CA GLY A 89 -14.89 3.73 3.57
C GLY A 89 -14.17 2.41 3.84
N GLU A 90 -14.42 1.35 3.06
CA GLU A 90 -13.70 0.08 3.20
C GLU A 90 -12.23 0.22 2.75
N GLN A 91 -11.32 -0.33 3.55
CA GLN A 91 -9.91 -0.43 3.18
C GLN A 91 -9.66 -1.74 2.43
N VAL A 92 -9.22 -1.63 1.18
CA VAL A 92 -9.02 -2.75 0.26
C VAL A 92 -7.66 -2.68 -0.42
N GLU A 93 -7.22 -3.78 -1.02
CA GLU A 93 -5.97 -3.81 -1.78
C GLU A 93 -6.15 -3.15 -3.15
N VAL A 94 -5.23 -2.23 -3.49
CA VAL A 94 -5.24 -1.51 -4.78
C VAL A 94 -5.23 -2.46 -5.97
N ALA A 95 -4.55 -3.60 -5.86
CA ALA A 95 -4.54 -4.62 -6.90
C ALA A 95 -5.95 -5.19 -7.16
N ARG A 96 -6.71 -5.50 -6.09
CA ARG A 96 -8.08 -6.01 -6.20
C ARG A 96 -9.00 -4.97 -6.85
N VAL A 97 -8.98 -3.72 -6.37
CA VAL A 97 -9.81 -2.64 -6.95
C VAL A 97 -9.49 -2.42 -8.42
N LYS A 98 -8.21 -2.47 -8.81
CA LYS A 98 -7.82 -2.35 -10.23
C LYS A 98 -8.33 -3.48 -11.10
N ILE A 99 -8.36 -4.71 -10.59
CA ILE A 99 -8.91 -5.86 -11.32
C ILE A 99 -10.42 -5.69 -11.51
N VAL A 100 -11.13 -5.35 -10.45
CA VAL A 100 -12.59 -5.10 -10.50
C VAL A 100 -12.92 -3.94 -11.43
N ASN A 101 -12.18 -2.83 -11.36
CA ASN A 101 -12.40 -1.68 -12.25
C ASN A 101 -12.21 -2.05 -13.72
N ARG A 102 -11.20 -2.87 -14.05
CA ARG A 102 -11.01 -3.36 -15.42
C ARG A 102 -12.20 -4.18 -15.92
N GLN A 103 -12.80 -5.00 -15.06
CA GLN A 103 -14.00 -5.78 -15.40
C GLN A 103 -15.21 -4.86 -15.60
N ARG A 104 -15.41 -3.90 -14.70
CA ARG A 104 -16.52 -2.93 -14.79
C ARG A 104 -16.43 -2.04 -16.03
N GLU A 105 -15.23 -1.61 -16.38
CA GLU A 105 -14.98 -0.86 -17.62
C GLU A 105 -15.37 -1.68 -18.86
N ALA A 106 -15.08 -2.98 -18.88
CA ALA A 106 -15.49 -3.88 -19.97
C ALA A 106 -17.01 -4.07 -20.04
N GLU A 107 -17.72 -3.96 -18.92
CA GLU A 107 -19.18 -3.98 -18.83
C GLU A 107 -19.84 -2.62 -19.08
N GLY A 108 -19.06 -1.55 -19.30
CA GLY A 108 -19.57 -0.18 -19.47
C GLY A 108 -20.11 0.45 -18.17
N LYS A 109 -19.75 -0.09 -17.01
CA LYS A 109 -20.14 0.43 -15.69
C LYS A 109 -19.12 1.44 -15.16
N PRO A 110 -19.53 2.39 -14.30
CA PRO A 110 -18.58 3.33 -13.71
C PRO A 110 -17.56 2.59 -12.83
N PRO A 111 -16.26 2.96 -12.93
CA PRO A 111 -15.22 2.39 -12.08
C PRO A 111 -15.41 2.84 -10.63
N VAL A 112 -14.96 2.00 -9.71
CA VAL A 112 -14.93 2.31 -8.28
C VAL A 112 -13.88 3.40 -8.04
N GLU A 113 -14.29 4.49 -7.38
CA GLU A 113 -13.38 5.55 -6.97
C GLU A 113 -12.73 5.18 -5.64
N PHE A 114 -11.41 5.40 -5.53
CA PHE A 114 -10.65 5.10 -4.34
C PHE A 114 -9.50 6.09 -4.15
N GLU A 115 -9.13 6.31 -2.89
CA GLU A 115 -7.95 7.06 -2.51
C GLU A 115 -6.91 6.12 -1.91
N ARG A 116 -5.65 6.24 -2.33
CA ARG A 116 -4.59 5.42 -1.76
C ARG A 116 -4.28 5.85 -0.34
N GLU A 117 -3.98 4.87 0.49
CA GLU A 117 -3.56 5.10 1.87
C GLU A 117 -2.09 4.73 2.02
N LEU A 118 -1.31 5.63 2.62
CA LEU A 118 0.06 5.35 3.04
C LEU A 118 0.03 4.70 4.41
N LEU A 119 0.55 3.47 4.51
CA LEU A 119 0.68 2.75 5.78
C LEU A 119 2.14 2.64 6.20
N GLY A 120 2.41 2.75 7.50
CA GLY A 120 3.72 2.40 8.05
C GLY A 120 4.04 0.92 7.83
N ILE A 121 5.32 0.55 7.78
CA ILE A 121 5.77 -0.82 7.48
C ILE A 121 5.14 -1.89 8.38
N THR A 122 4.96 -1.59 9.67
CA THR A 122 4.33 -2.50 10.65
C THR A 122 2.85 -2.71 10.33
N LYS A 123 2.11 -1.62 10.10
CA LYS A 123 0.68 -1.66 9.76
C LYS A 123 0.45 -2.32 8.40
N ALA A 124 1.30 -2.05 7.41
CA ALA A 124 1.27 -2.70 6.10
C ALA A 124 1.51 -4.22 6.21
N SER A 125 2.40 -4.64 7.10
CA SER A 125 2.71 -6.07 7.33
C SER A 125 1.56 -6.81 8.02
N LEU A 126 0.87 -6.16 8.94
CA LEU A 126 -0.31 -6.72 9.62
C LEU A 126 -1.56 -6.73 8.72
N ALA A 127 -1.68 -5.79 7.79
CA ALA A 127 -2.80 -5.68 6.86
C ALA A 127 -2.70 -6.61 5.62
N THR A 128 -1.82 -7.60 5.66
CA THR A 128 -1.71 -8.63 4.60
C THR A 128 -2.95 -9.54 4.57
N GLU A 129 -3.22 -10.15 3.42
CA GLU A 129 -4.38 -11.04 3.24
C GLU A 129 -4.22 -12.39 3.98
N SER A 130 -2.98 -12.91 4.03
CA SER A 130 -2.68 -14.14 4.74
C SER A 130 -2.67 -13.91 6.25
N PHE A 131 -3.65 -14.46 6.97
CA PHE A 131 -3.66 -14.40 8.42
C PHE A 131 -2.51 -15.22 9.04
N ILE A 132 -1.99 -16.24 8.35
CA ILE A 132 -0.85 -17.06 8.84
C ILE A 132 0.41 -16.18 8.90
N SER A 133 0.75 -15.52 7.79
CA SER A 133 1.86 -14.57 7.73
C SER A 133 1.66 -13.39 8.70
N ALA A 134 0.45 -12.85 8.83
CA ALA A 134 0.19 -11.75 9.77
C ALA A 134 0.41 -12.20 11.23
N ALA A 135 -0.15 -13.34 11.61
CA ALA A 135 -0.04 -13.89 12.96
C ALA A 135 1.40 -14.27 13.35
N SER A 136 2.23 -14.66 12.37
CA SER A 136 3.66 -14.92 12.57
C SER A 136 4.51 -13.67 12.78
N PHE A 137 3.99 -12.49 12.44
CA PHE A 137 4.71 -11.23 12.58
C PHE A 137 4.53 -10.67 13.99
N GLN A 138 3.31 -10.23 14.32
CA GLN A 138 2.92 -9.66 15.62
C GLN A 138 1.42 -9.88 15.88
N GLU A 139 0.96 -9.58 17.10
CA GLU A 139 -0.47 -9.56 17.48
C GLU A 139 -1.23 -10.88 17.22
N THR A 140 -0.55 -12.02 17.40
CA THR A 140 -1.03 -13.37 17.07
C THR A 140 -2.45 -13.66 17.57
N THR A 141 -2.75 -13.37 18.84
CA THR A 141 -4.08 -13.62 19.43
C THR A 141 -5.18 -12.84 18.73
N ARG A 142 -4.96 -11.56 18.44
CA ARG A 142 -5.96 -10.71 17.75
C ARG A 142 -6.20 -11.23 16.33
N VAL A 143 -5.13 -11.45 15.57
CA VAL A 143 -5.20 -11.90 14.17
C VAL A 143 -5.92 -13.25 14.03
N LEU A 144 -5.61 -14.22 14.89
CA LEU A 144 -6.25 -15.53 14.85
C LEU A 144 -7.72 -15.48 15.25
N THR A 145 -8.06 -14.62 16.23
CA THR A 145 -9.47 -14.44 16.65
C THR A 145 -10.30 -13.84 15.53
N GLU A 146 -9.82 -12.77 14.89
CA GLU A 146 -10.47 -12.15 13.73
C GLU A 146 -10.62 -13.13 12.55
N ALA A 147 -9.59 -13.92 12.27
CA ALA A 147 -9.62 -14.92 11.22
C ALA A 147 -10.64 -16.04 11.51
N ALA A 148 -10.72 -16.51 12.76
CA ALA A 148 -11.68 -17.53 13.19
C ALA A 148 -13.12 -17.03 13.12
N VAL A 149 -13.40 -15.82 13.62
CA VAL A 149 -14.74 -15.22 13.59
C VAL A 149 -15.20 -14.97 12.15
N ALA A 150 -14.30 -14.52 11.27
CA ALA A 150 -14.60 -14.29 9.87
C ALA A 150 -14.57 -15.57 9.00
N GLY A 151 -14.19 -16.72 9.56
CA GLY A 151 -14.05 -17.97 8.81
C GLY A 151 -13.02 -17.89 7.66
N LYS A 152 -11.96 -17.09 7.82
CA LYS A 152 -10.97 -16.84 6.77
C LYS A 152 -10.23 -18.14 6.40
N ARG A 153 -9.92 -18.27 5.12
CA ARG A 153 -9.07 -19.34 4.58
C ARG A 153 -7.83 -18.73 3.95
N ASP A 154 -6.68 -19.35 4.21
CA ASP A 154 -5.40 -18.91 3.67
C ASP A 154 -5.07 -19.74 2.42
N GLU A 155 -4.77 -19.07 1.32
CA GLU A 155 -4.46 -19.73 0.05
C GLU A 155 -2.98 -20.09 -0.10
N LEU A 156 -2.11 -19.74 0.86
CA LEU A 156 -0.68 -20.06 0.85
C LEU A 156 0.02 -19.53 -0.42
N ARG A 157 -0.31 -18.31 -0.85
CA ARG A 157 0.30 -17.68 -2.04
C ARG A 157 1.63 -16.98 -1.77
N GLY A 158 2.00 -16.77 -0.51
CA GLY A 158 3.20 -16.02 -0.13
C GLY A 158 4.39 -16.90 0.24
N LEU A 159 5.47 -16.25 0.68
CA LEU A 159 6.70 -16.94 1.04
C LEU A 159 6.60 -17.55 2.44
N LYS A 160 6.13 -16.78 3.43
CA LYS A 160 6.15 -17.18 4.85
C LYS A 160 5.20 -18.34 5.12
N GLU A 161 4.01 -18.32 4.54
CA GLU A 161 3.00 -19.34 4.74
C GLU A 161 3.48 -20.70 4.21
N ASN A 162 4.11 -20.71 3.02
CA ASN A 162 4.69 -21.93 2.46
C ASN A 162 5.84 -22.48 3.29
N VAL A 163 6.71 -21.60 3.84
CA VAL A 163 7.78 -22.04 4.74
C VAL A 163 7.21 -22.67 6.01
N ILE A 164 6.20 -22.06 6.63
CA ILE A 164 5.57 -22.57 7.86
C ILE A 164 4.92 -23.94 7.64
N VAL A 165 4.28 -24.15 6.48
CA VAL A 165 3.60 -25.40 6.14
C VAL A 165 4.56 -26.46 5.55
N GLY A 166 5.79 -26.08 5.20
CA GLY A 166 6.79 -27.00 4.62
C GLY A 166 6.62 -27.26 3.13
N ARG A 167 6.00 -26.34 2.38
CA ARG A 167 5.86 -26.40 0.91
C ARG A 167 6.95 -25.59 0.22
N LEU A 168 7.18 -25.87 -1.07
CA LEU A 168 8.07 -25.06 -1.89
C LEU A 168 7.55 -23.62 -1.98
N ILE A 169 8.42 -22.65 -1.70
CA ILE A 169 8.09 -21.23 -1.81
C ILE A 169 7.85 -20.82 -3.27
N PRO A 170 6.94 -19.87 -3.55
CA PRO A 170 6.65 -19.36 -4.90
C PRO A 170 7.73 -18.38 -5.40
N ALA A 171 9.00 -18.70 -5.21
CA ALA A 171 10.14 -17.91 -5.66
C ALA A 171 11.30 -18.82 -6.09
N GLY A 172 12.20 -18.28 -6.93
CA GLY A 172 13.36 -19.03 -7.43
C GLY A 172 12.96 -20.32 -8.15
N THR A 173 13.56 -21.44 -7.75
CA THR A 173 13.28 -22.77 -8.32
C THR A 173 11.85 -23.25 -8.05
N GLY A 174 11.24 -22.83 -6.94
CA GLY A 174 9.86 -23.19 -6.61
C GLY A 174 8.84 -22.55 -7.54
N PHE A 175 9.09 -21.33 -8.02
CA PHE A 175 8.25 -20.68 -9.04
C PHE A 175 8.26 -21.47 -10.35
N ALA A 176 9.45 -21.85 -10.84
CA ALA A 176 9.59 -22.64 -12.06
C ALA A 176 8.89 -24.00 -11.99
N TYR A 177 8.89 -24.64 -10.81
CA TYR A 177 8.18 -25.89 -10.57
C TYR A 177 6.66 -25.72 -10.67
N GLN A 178 6.11 -24.67 -10.04
CA GLN A 178 4.68 -24.36 -10.10
C GLN A 178 4.23 -24.02 -11.52
N SER A 179 4.98 -23.21 -12.27
CA SER A 179 4.63 -22.86 -13.65
C SER A 179 4.57 -24.08 -14.59
N LYS A 180 5.49 -25.04 -14.42
CA LYS A 180 5.47 -26.31 -15.19
C LYS A 180 4.30 -27.20 -14.81
N SER A 181 3.98 -27.29 -13.51
CA SER A 181 2.84 -28.07 -13.03
C SER A 181 1.51 -27.52 -13.55
N SER A 182 1.35 -26.19 -13.56
CA SER A 182 0.15 -25.53 -14.13
C SER A 182 0.02 -25.71 -15.64
N GLN A 183 1.13 -25.85 -16.39
CA GLN A 183 1.11 -26.12 -17.83
C GLN A 183 0.74 -27.56 -18.18
N ASN A 184 0.95 -28.52 -17.28
CA ASN A 184 0.60 -29.94 -17.52
C ASN A 184 -0.87 -30.27 -17.17
N ILE A 185 -1.61 -29.33 -16.58
CA ILE A 185 -3.00 -29.50 -16.16
C ILE A 185 -3.98 -28.75 -17.11
N ALA A 186 -3.46 -27.98 -18.06
CA ALA A 186 -4.21 -27.34 -19.15
C ALA A 186 -3.99 -28.11 -20.46
#